data_AF-A0A382U4H4-F1
#
_entry.id   AF-A0A382U4H4-F1
#
_cell.length_a   1.000
_cell.length_b   1.000
_cell.length_c   1.000
_cell.angle_alpha   90.00
_cell.angle_beta   90.00
_cell.angle_gamma   90.00
#
_symmetry.space_group_name_H-M   'P 1'
#
loop_
_entity.id
_entity.type
_entity.pdbx_description
1 polymer ?
#
loop_
_entity_poly.entity_id
_entity_poly.type
_entity_poly.pdbx_seq_one_letter_code
_entity_poly.pdbx_strand_id
1 'polypeptide(L)'
;MASLKDIRKRIDSVKRTQKTTSAMKMVSAAKLRRAEDHIREATPYAQKLKSIVSSLSTRFEGEEQDTGFGSLFRNSSGKRTGVILVTSDR
;
A
#
# COMPACT_ATOMS: atom_id res chain seq x y z
N MET A 1 45.71 -18.84 9.80
CA MET A 1 45.64 -17.36 9.82
C MET A 1 45.07 -16.88 8.49
N ALA A 2 44.13 -15.94 8.51
CA ALA A 2 43.61 -15.36 7.27
C ALA A 2 44.76 -14.67 6.52
N SER A 3 44.94 -15.01 5.25
CA SER A 3 46.00 -14.41 4.45
C SER A 3 45.61 -12.99 4.04
N LEU A 4 46.59 -12.13 3.72
CA LEU A 4 46.33 -10.81 3.12
C LEU A 4 45.45 -10.90 1.85
N LYS A 5 45.50 -12.03 1.14
CA LYS A 5 44.66 -12.30 -0.03
C LYS A 5 43.18 -12.43 0.36
N ASP A 6 42.89 -13.07 1.49
CA ASP A 6 41.51 -13.28 1.96
C ASP A 6 40.88 -11.96 2.44
N ILE A 7 41.67 -11.11 3.12
CA ILE A 7 41.24 -9.77 3.52
C ILE A 7 40.91 -8.92 2.29
N ARG A 8 41.78 -8.90 1.27
CA ARG A 8 41.51 -8.17 0.01
C ARG A 8 40.24 -8.65 -0.69
N LYS A 9 40.05 -9.97 -0.80
CA LYS A 9 38.82 -10.54 -1.39
C LYS A 9 37.57 -10.09 -0.65
N ARG A 10 37.60 -10.06 0.69
CA ARG A 10 36.45 -9.64 1.50
C ARG A 10 36.16 -8.14 1.33
N ILE A 11 37.20 -7.30 1.26
CA ILE A 11 37.03 -5.86 0.96
C ILE A 11 36.34 -5.67 -0.40
N ASP A 12 36.76 -6.39 -1.43
CA ASP A 12 36.15 -6.28 -2.76
C ASP A 12 34.69 -6.77 -2.78
N SER A 13 34.39 -7.85 -2.05
CA SER A 13 33.02 -8.36 -1.88
C SER A 13 32.10 -7.35 -1.20
N VAL A 14 32.55 -6.73 -0.11
CA VAL A 14 31.77 -5.71 0.60
C VAL A 14 31.59 -4.47 -0.27
N LYS A 15 32.62 -4.01 -0.98
CA LYS A 15 32.52 -2.89 -1.93
C LYS A 15 31.50 -3.16 -3.05
N ARG A 16 31.46 -4.39 -3.58
CA ARG A 16 30.45 -4.79 -4.58
C ARG A 16 29.05 -4.75 -3.97
N THR A 17 28.87 -5.34 -2.79
CA THR A 17 27.59 -5.36 -2.07
C THR A 17 27.09 -3.94 -1.78
N GLN A 18 27.98 -3.03 -1.37
CA GLN A 18 27.66 -1.62 -1.14
C GLN A 18 27.16 -0.92 -2.40
N LYS A 19 27.76 -1.21 -3.56
CA LYS A 19 27.30 -0.65 -4.85
C LYS A 19 25.91 -1.20 -5.21
N THR A 20 25.67 -2.49 -5.02
CA THR A 20 24.37 -3.12 -5.27
C THR A 20 23.28 -2.53 -4.38
N THR A 21 23.51 -2.40 -3.07
CA THR A 21 22.52 -1.82 -2.15
C THR A 21 22.29 -0.34 -2.40
N SER A 22 23.33 0.42 -2.78
CA SER A 22 23.20 1.81 -3.20
C SER A 22 22.30 1.96 -4.43
N ALA A 23 22.48 1.06 -5.42
CA ALA A 23 21.60 1.03 -6.59
C ALA A 23 20.16 0.65 -6.21
N MET A 24 19.97 -0.36 -5.36
CA MET A 24 18.64 -0.77 -4.88
C MET A 24 17.93 0.35 -4.11
N LYS A 25 18.66 1.15 -3.33
CA LYS A 25 18.12 2.34 -2.66
C LYS A 25 17.57 3.34 -3.68
N MET A 26 18.31 3.61 -4.75
CA MET A 26 17.85 4.53 -5.81
C MET A 26 16.64 3.98 -6.57
N VAL A 27 16.63 2.68 -6.87
CA VAL A 27 15.47 2.01 -7.50
C VAL A 27 14.24 2.10 -6.61
N SER A 28 14.39 1.86 -5.31
CA SER A 28 13.30 1.93 -4.33
C SER A 28 12.76 3.36 -4.19
N ALA A 29 13.65 4.36 -4.17
CA ALA A 29 13.25 5.77 -4.18
C ALA A 29 12.46 6.13 -5.45
N ALA A 30 12.88 5.64 -6.62
CA ALA A 30 12.15 5.86 -7.86
C ALA A 30 10.77 5.17 -7.86
N LYS A 31 10.65 3.95 -7.28
CA LYS A 31 9.37 3.26 -7.11
C LYS A 31 8.42 4.03 -6.18
N LEU A 32 8.94 4.53 -5.05
CA LEU A 32 8.16 5.35 -4.11
C LEU A 32 7.61 6.60 -4.81
N ARG A 33 8.46 7.32 -5.54
CA ARG A 33 8.04 8.52 -6.27
C ARG A 33 6.92 8.23 -7.27
N ARG A 34 7.03 7.14 -8.06
CA ARG A 34 5.94 6.72 -8.97
C ARG A 34 4.66 6.39 -8.22
N ALA A 35 4.74 5.71 -7.08
CA ALA A 35 3.57 5.41 -6.27
C ALA A 35 2.90 6.69 -5.74
N GLU A 36 3.68 7.68 -5.31
CA GLU A 36 3.14 8.99 -4.92
C GLU A 36 2.47 9.71 -6.09
N ASP A 37 3.05 9.67 -7.28
CA ASP A 37 2.46 10.27 -8.48
C ASP A 37 1.10 9.63 -8.80
N HIS A 38 1.01 8.30 -8.77
CA HIS A 38 -0.27 7.59 -8.92
C HIS A 38 -1.29 7.94 -7.85
N ILE A 39 -0.87 8.13 -6.60
CA ILE A 39 -1.76 8.57 -5.52
C ILE A 39 -2.30 9.97 -5.83
N ARG A 40 -1.44 10.91 -6.27
CA ARG A 40 -1.86 12.28 -6.61
C ARG A 40 -2.88 12.26 -7.75
N GLU A 41 -2.67 11.45 -8.78
CA GLU A 41 -3.61 11.29 -9.91
C GLU A 41 -4.94 10.65 -9.47
N ALA A 42 -4.91 9.66 -8.57
CA ALA A 42 -6.11 8.97 -8.09
C ALA A 42 -6.91 9.77 -7.05
N THR A 43 -6.27 10.74 -6.38
CA THR A 43 -6.88 11.49 -5.25
C THR A 43 -8.17 12.24 -5.64
N PRO A 44 -8.24 13.00 -6.76
CA PRO A 44 -9.46 13.70 -7.15
C PRO A 44 -10.65 12.74 -7.38
N TYR A 45 -10.38 11.59 -8.00
CA TYR A 45 -11.39 10.55 -8.20
C TYR A 45 -11.89 10.00 -6.86
N ALA A 46 -10.99 9.65 -5.95
CA ALA A 46 -11.33 9.14 -4.62
C ALA A 46 -12.17 10.14 -3.81
N GLN A 47 -11.84 11.43 -3.90
CA GLN A 47 -12.60 12.51 -3.24
C GLN A 47 -14.02 12.61 -3.81
N LYS A 48 -14.18 12.57 -5.14
CA LYS A 48 -15.49 12.66 -5.77
C LYS A 48 -16.35 11.43 -5.47
N LEU A 49 -15.74 10.24 -5.52
CA LEU A 49 -16.39 8.99 -5.16
C LEU A 49 -16.85 9.01 -3.71
N LYS A 50 -16.01 9.46 -2.77
CA LYS A 50 -16.38 9.61 -1.35
C LYS A 50 -17.56 10.56 -1.18
N SER A 51 -17.60 11.68 -1.90
CA SER A 51 -18.73 12.60 -1.89
C SER A 51 -20.02 11.93 -2.36
N ILE A 52 -19.99 11.19 -3.48
CA ILE A 52 -21.17 10.50 -4.01
C ILE A 52 -21.65 9.41 -3.04
N VAL A 53 -20.74 8.57 -2.53
CA VAL A 53 -21.08 7.50 -1.58
C VAL A 53 -21.66 8.07 -0.29
N SER A 54 -21.11 9.17 0.22
CA SER A 54 -21.67 9.85 1.40
C SER A 54 -23.05 10.43 1.14
N SER A 55 -23.29 11.01 -0.05
CA SER A 55 -24.62 11.50 -0.43
C SER A 55 -25.64 10.37 -0.65
N LEU A 56 -25.17 9.17 -1.01
CA LEU A 56 -26.02 7.98 -1.13
C LEU A 56 -26.34 7.41 0.26
N SER A 57 -25.35 7.29 1.15
CA SER A 57 -25.58 6.72 2.49
C SER A 57 -26.62 7.49 3.29
N THR A 58 -26.64 8.83 3.20
CA THR A 58 -27.64 9.67 3.87
C THR A 58 -29.06 9.51 3.31
N ARG A 59 -29.21 9.07 2.05
CA ARG A 59 -30.52 8.78 1.45
C ARG A 59 -31.07 7.41 1.87
N PHE A 60 -30.18 6.48 2.21
CA PHE A 60 -30.54 5.13 2.67
C PHE A 60 -30.67 5.05 4.21
N GLU A 61 -30.30 6.10 4.95
CA GLU A 61 -30.64 6.25 6.37
C GLU A 61 -32.14 6.52 6.53
N GLY A 62 -32.94 5.46 6.63
CA GLY A 62 -34.35 5.56 7.03
C GLY A 62 -35.36 4.81 6.16
N GLU A 63 -34.96 4.26 5.01
CA GLU A 63 -35.84 3.41 4.21
C GLU A 63 -35.51 1.93 4.40
N GLU A 64 -36.48 1.14 4.86
CA GLU A 64 -36.49 -0.33 4.78
C GLU A 64 -36.61 -0.81 3.32
N GLN A 65 -35.81 -0.26 2.41
CA GLN A 65 -35.71 -0.80 1.06
C GLN A 65 -34.72 -1.97 1.09
N ASP A 66 -35.29 -3.17 0.98
CA ASP A 66 -34.64 -4.48 0.82
C ASP A 66 -33.91 -4.60 -0.54
N THR A 67 -33.24 -3.52 -0.96
CA THR A 67 -32.32 -3.52 -2.09
C THR A 67 -30.97 -3.97 -1.57
N GLY A 68 -30.34 -4.95 -2.23
CA GLY A 68 -29.08 -5.56 -1.75
C GLY A 68 -27.94 -4.58 -1.46
N PHE A 69 -28.01 -3.35 -1.97
CA PHE A 69 -27.07 -2.27 -1.68
C PHE A 69 -27.28 -1.57 -0.32
N GLY A 70 -28.50 -1.50 0.21
CA GLY A 70 -28.78 -0.88 1.52
C GLY A 70 -28.11 -1.64 2.67
N SER A 71 -27.91 -2.95 2.54
CA SER A 71 -27.23 -3.78 3.54
C SER A 71 -25.77 -3.39 3.76
N LEU A 72 -25.10 -2.74 2.81
CA LEU A 72 -23.70 -2.30 2.94
C LEU A 72 -23.55 -1.08 3.85
N PHE A 73 -24.61 -0.28 4.00
CA PHE A 73 -24.63 0.92 4.84
C PHE A 73 -25.19 0.65 6.24
N ARG A 74 -25.70 -0.56 6.50
CA ARG A 74 -26.19 -0.95 7.83
C ARG A 74 -25.03 -1.27 8.75
N ASN A 75 -25.00 -0.64 9.92
CA ASN A 75 -24.12 -1.06 11.00
C ASN A 75 -24.68 -2.37 11.62
N SER A 76 -24.31 -3.52 11.06
CA SER A 76 -24.62 -4.79 11.70
C SER A 76 -23.66 -4.99 12.87
N SER A 77 -24.17 -5.12 14.09
CA SER A 77 -23.41 -5.54 15.28
C SER A 77 -23.05 -7.03 15.21
N GLY A 78 -22.46 -7.43 14.09
CA GLY A 78 -22.15 -8.81 13.75
C GLY A 78 -21.15 -9.41 14.74
N LYS A 79 -21.37 -10.68 15.09
CA LYS A 79 -20.47 -11.46 15.96
C LYS A 79 -19.12 -11.81 15.29
N ARG A 80 -18.92 -11.45 14.02
CA ARG A 80 -17.78 -11.83 13.19
C ARG A 80 -17.21 -10.59 12.50
N THR A 81 -15.89 -10.42 12.57
CA THR A 81 -15.15 -9.31 11.95
C THR A 81 -14.22 -9.87 10.88
N GLY A 82 -14.29 -9.32 9.67
CA GLY A 82 -13.31 -9.59 8.62
C GLY A 82 -12.05 -8.75 8.83
N VAL A 83 -10.87 -9.38 8.75
CA VAL A 83 -9.59 -8.68 8.80
C VAL A 83 -8.88 -8.87 7.47
N ILE A 84 -8.51 -7.76 6.83
CA ILE A 84 -7.72 -7.76 5.60
C ILE A 84 -6.32 -7.29 5.96
N LEU A 85 -5.34 -8.18 5.83
CA LEU A 85 -3.92 -7.87 6.02
C LEU A 85 -3.28 -7.60 4.64
N VAL A 86 -2.67 -6.44 4.49
CA VAL A 86 -1.94 -6.07 3.27
C VAL A 86 -0.45 -6.02 3.60
N THR A 87 0.35 -6.86 2.95
CA THR A 87 1.81 -6.94 3.13
C THR A 87 2.54 -6.72 1.81
N SER A 88 3.85 -6.47 1.89
CA SER A 88 4.71 -6.48 0.71
C SER A 88 4.95 -7.91 0.19
N ASP A 89 5.18 -8.04 -1.10
CA ASP A 89 5.63 -9.29 -1.74
C ASP A 89 7.17 -9.42 -1.71
N ARG A 90 7.91 -8.31 -1.77
CA ARG A 90 9.38 -8.25 -1.72
C ARG A 90 9.90 -6.98 -1.07
#